data_AF-A0A1H6CGS6-F1
#
_entry.id   AF-A0A1H6CGS6-F1
#
_cell.length_a   1.000
_cell.length_b   1.000
_cell.length_c   1.000
_cell.angle_alpha   90.00
_cell.angle_beta   90.00
_cell.angle_gamma   90.00
#
_symmetry.space_group_name_H-M   'P 1'
#
loop_
_entity.id
_entity.type
_entity.pdbx_description
1 polymer ?
#
loop_
_entity_poly.entity_id
_entity_poly.type
_entity_poly.pdbx_seq_one_letter_code
_entity_poly.pdbx_strand_id
1 'polypeptide(L)'
;MARRTDRIETVVRERPVPAFVCVTVLITWGIWWPVAFGLVKARPIEKIGGFAPTIVGLVLTAVLTGEQGLRDLGTRLVDWRAGLGWYLLVLAFSPMLLLLAVGGYRSPGGSLALSIPDPPILVIGFVYVLVTSVAGEEVGWRDQIEWGDPPPV
;
A
#
# COMPACT_ATOMS: atom_id res chain seq x y z
N MET A 1 -6.52 -21.22 28.07
CA MET A 1 -6.07 -20.69 26.76
C MET A 1 -7.16 -19.89 26.03
N ALA A 2 -8.44 -20.31 26.06
CA ALA A 2 -9.56 -19.60 25.40
C ALA A 2 -9.65 -18.08 25.68
N ARG A 3 -9.55 -17.64 26.94
CA ARG A 3 -9.73 -16.22 27.34
C ARG A 3 -8.81 -15.19 26.66
N ARG A 4 -7.65 -15.60 26.11
CA ARG A 4 -6.68 -14.67 25.52
C ARG A 4 -7.04 -14.34 24.07
N THR A 5 -7.48 -15.34 23.32
CA THR A 5 -7.89 -15.20 21.92
C THR A 5 -9.16 -14.35 21.83
N ASP A 6 -10.13 -14.63 22.70
CA ASP A 6 -11.38 -13.86 22.81
C ASP A 6 -11.11 -12.36 23.06
N ARG A 7 -10.11 -12.05 23.89
CA ARG A 7 -9.74 -10.66 24.22
C ARG A 7 -9.05 -9.94 23.07
N ILE A 8 -8.20 -10.64 22.31
CA ILE A 8 -7.54 -10.07 21.12
C ILE A 8 -8.59 -9.79 20.06
N GLU A 9 -9.48 -10.75 19.81
CA GLU A 9 -10.56 -10.58 18.84
C GLU A 9 -11.48 -9.42 19.21
N THR A 10 -11.81 -9.28 20.49
CA THR A 10 -12.61 -8.16 21.00
C THR A 10 -11.94 -6.82 20.73
N VAL A 11 -10.65 -6.67 21.03
CA VAL A 11 -9.91 -5.42 20.79
C VAL A 11 -9.82 -5.08 19.30
N VAL A 12 -9.62 -6.09 18.44
CA VAL A 12 -9.58 -5.90 16.99
C VAL A 12 -10.95 -5.48 16.45
N ARG A 13 -12.04 -6.04 16.96
CA ARG A 13 -13.41 -5.65 16.58
C ARG A 13 -13.78 -4.24 17.06
N GLU A 14 -13.35 -3.85 18.26
CA GLU A 14 -13.62 -2.51 18.80
C GLU A 14 -12.77 -1.42 18.14
N ARG A 15 -11.56 -1.75 17.68
CA ARG A 15 -10.58 -0.79 17.13
C ARG A 15 -9.83 -1.37 15.93
N PRO A 16 -10.53 -1.66 14.82
CA PRO A 16 -9.94 -2.38 13.68
C PRO A 16 -8.85 -1.57 12.98
N VAL A 17 -9.05 -0.26 12.78
CA VAL A 17 -8.05 0.61 12.14
C VAL A 17 -6.77 0.75 13.00
N PRO A 18 -6.82 1.11 14.30
CA PRO A 18 -5.62 1.11 15.13
C PRO A 18 -4.94 -0.26 15.22
N ALA A 19 -5.71 -1.36 15.30
CA ALA A 19 -5.16 -2.71 15.33
C ALA A 19 -4.39 -3.01 14.05
N PHE A 20 -4.97 -2.70 12.89
CA PHE A 20 -4.29 -2.80 11.60
C PHE A 20 -2.99 -2.00 11.59
N VAL A 21 -3.06 -0.71 11.89
CA VAL A 21 -1.90 0.19 11.74
C VAL A 21 -0.76 -0.29 12.63
N CYS A 22 -1.05 -0.61 13.89
CA CYS A 22 -0.06 -1.13 14.83
C CYS A 22 0.56 -2.44 14.34
N VAL A 23 -0.25 -3.41 13.90
CA VAL A 23 0.27 -4.71 13.44
C VAL A 23 1.09 -4.56 12.16
N THR A 24 0.61 -3.78 11.20
CA THR A 24 1.33 -3.47 9.95
C THR A 24 2.68 -2.83 10.24
N VAL A 25 2.71 -1.77 11.06
CA VAL A 25 3.94 -1.10 11.48
C VAL A 25 4.89 -2.08 12.17
N LEU A 26 4.40 -2.86 13.14
CA LEU A 26 5.24 -3.83 13.86
C LEU A 26 5.87 -4.86 12.92
N ILE A 27 5.12 -5.37 11.92
CA ILE A 27 5.63 -6.32 10.94
C ILE A 27 6.62 -5.65 9.99
N THR A 28 6.27 -4.51 9.39
CA THR A 28 7.15 -3.78 8.47
C THR A 28 8.48 -3.44 9.12
N TRP A 29 8.46 -2.83 10.30
CA TRP A 29 9.70 -2.43 11.00
C TRP A 29 10.44 -3.63 11.59
N GLY A 30 9.73 -4.67 12.05
CA GLY A 30 10.34 -5.93 12.47
C GLY A 30 11.12 -6.64 11.36
N ILE A 31 10.72 -6.45 10.10
CA ILE A 31 11.44 -6.95 8.92
C ILE A 31 12.55 -5.96 8.50
N TRP A 32 12.25 -4.67 8.43
CA TRP A 32 13.17 -3.67 7.88
C TRP A 32 14.33 -3.30 8.80
N TRP A 33 14.14 -3.26 10.13
CA TRP A 33 15.23 -2.93 11.05
C TRP A 33 16.39 -3.94 10.99
N PRO A 34 16.18 -5.27 11.07
CA PRO A 34 17.27 -6.23 10.93
C PRO A 34 18.02 -6.12 9.60
N VAL A 35 17.32 -5.80 8.51
CA VAL A 35 17.93 -5.55 7.20
C VAL A 35 18.76 -4.26 7.23
N ALA A 36 18.18 -3.16 7.74
CA ALA A 36 18.83 -1.86 7.82
C ALA A 36 20.10 -1.87 8.71
N PHE A 37 20.08 -2.64 9.80
CA PHE A 37 21.23 -2.84 10.68
C PHE A 37 22.23 -3.89 10.17
N GLY A 38 22.00 -4.48 9.01
CA GLY A 38 22.89 -5.48 8.41
C GLY A 38 22.91 -6.83 9.13
N LEU A 39 21.94 -7.09 10.02
CA LEU A 39 21.78 -8.35 10.76
C LEU A 39 21.30 -9.48 9.86
N VAL A 40 20.62 -9.15 8.75
CA VAL A 40 20.13 -10.11 7.76
C VAL A 40 20.53 -9.66 6.36
N LYS A 41 21.21 -10.53 5.61
CA LYS A 41 21.56 -10.28 4.21
C LYS A 41 20.47 -10.82 3.28
N ALA A 42 19.38 -10.07 3.08
CA ALA A 42 18.32 -10.51 2.16
C ALA A 42 17.52 -9.37 1.52
N ARG A 43 17.84 -9.06 0.26
CA ARG A 43 17.01 -8.20 -0.62
C ARG A 43 15.57 -8.71 -0.83
N PRO A 44 15.27 -10.03 -0.82
CA PRO A 44 13.89 -10.50 -0.95
C PRO A 44 13.03 -10.24 0.29
N ILE A 45 13.61 -10.33 1.49
CA ILE A 45 12.90 -10.13 2.77
C ILE A 45 12.46 -8.68 2.94
N GLU A 46 13.30 -7.73 2.51
CA GLU A 46 12.97 -6.31 2.48
C GLU A 46 11.65 -6.04 1.73
N LYS A 47 11.44 -6.70 0.60
CA LYS A 47 10.20 -6.54 -0.18
C LYS A 47 8.98 -7.02 0.57
N ILE A 48 9.09 -8.09 1.36
CA ILE A 48 7.96 -8.63 2.15
C ILE A 48 7.44 -7.57 3.14
N GLY A 49 8.32 -6.74 3.70
CA GLY A 49 7.91 -5.65 4.57
C GLY A 49 7.00 -4.62 3.88
N GLY A 50 7.13 -4.43 2.57
CA GLY A 50 6.23 -3.59 1.77
C GLY A 50 4.85 -4.23 1.53
N PHE A 51 4.74 -5.56 1.55
CA PHE A 51 3.46 -6.27 1.45
C PHE A 51 2.74 -6.44 2.78
N ALA A 52 3.37 -6.06 3.91
CA ALA A 52 2.79 -6.13 5.23
C ALA A 52 1.36 -5.55 5.33
N PRO A 53 1.07 -4.32 4.85
CA PRO A 53 -0.29 -3.78 4.88
C PRO A 53 -1.31 -4.69 4.18
N THR A 54 -1.02 -5.21 3.00
CA THR A 54 -1.96 -6.10 2.29
C THR A 54 -2.14 -7.42 3.03
N ILE A 55 -1.06 -8.02 3.55
CA ILE A 55 -1.14 -9.27 4.31
C ILE A 55 -1.99 -9.07 5.57
N VAL A 56 -1.74 -8.01 6.34
CA VAL A 56 -2.48 -7.70 7.56
C VAL A 56 -3.93 -7.37 7.23
N GLY A 57 -4.19 -6.61 6.16
CA GLY A 57 -5.53 -6.26 5.70
C GLY A 57 -6.35 -7.49 5.35
N LEU A 58 -5.80 -8.40 4.54
CA LEU A 58 -6.45 -9.66 4.18
C LEU A 58 -6.74 -10.54 5.41
N VAL A 59 -5.78 -10.64 6.35
CA VAL A 59 -5.96 -11.41 7.59
C VAL A 59 -7.06 -10.80 8.46
N LEU A 60 -7.06 -9.49 8.65
CA LEU A 60 -8.07 -8.83 9.46
C LEU A 60 -9.45 -8.88 8.81
N THR A 61 -9.56 -8.70 7.50
CA THR A 61 -10.82 -8.91 6.76
C THR A 61 -11.32 -10.33 6.96
N ALA A 62 -10.48 -11.36 6.81
CA ALA A 62 -10.86 -12.75 7.03
C ALA A 62 -11.35 -13.02 8.47
N VAL A 63 -10.70 -12.43 9.48
CA VAL A 63 -11.06 -12.59 10.89
C VAL A 63 -12.35 -11.84 11.25
N LEU A 64 -12.53 -10.63 10.73
CA LEU A 64 -13.64 -9.76 11.09
C LEU A 64 -14.93 -10.11 10.34
N THR A 65 -14.81 -10.43 9.05
CA THR A 65 -15.92 -10.51 8.09
C THR A 65 -16.03 -11.87 7.38
N GLY A 66 -15.07 -12.77 7.58
CA GLY A 66 -15.08 -14.12 7.00
C GLY A 66 -14.88 -14.15 5.49
N GLU A 67 -15.33 -15.24 4.85
CA GLU A 67 -15.19 -15.45 3.41
C GLU A 67 -15.95 -14.41 2.58
N GLN A 68 -17.10 -13.95 3.06
CA GLN A 68 -17.92 -12.97 2.35
C GLN A 68 -17.18 -11.63 2.18
N GLY A 69 -16.56 -11.11 3.24
CA GLY A 69 -15.81 -9.85 3.11
C GLY A 69 -14.56 -9.96 2.23
N LEU A 70 -13.93 -11.15 2.13
CA LEU A 70 -12.85 -11.36 1.16
C LEU A 70 -13.36 -11.35 -0.29
N ARG A 71 -14.55 -11.89 -0.56
CA ARG A 71 -15.19 -11.83 -1.88
C ARG A 71 -15.60 -10.41 -2.23
N ASP A 72 -16.13 -9.66 -1.26
CA ASP A 72 -16.52 -8.26 -1.43
C ASP A 72 -15.30 -7.37 -1.68
N LEU A 73 -14.18 -7.61 -0.98
CA LEU A 73 -12.88 -7.01 -1.29
C LEU A 73 -12.44 -7.30 -2.73
N GLY A 74 -12.44 -8.57 -3.14
CA GLY A 74 -12.05 -8.94 -4.51
C GLY A 74 -12.91 -8.27 -5.58
N THR A 75 -14.22 -8.14 -5.32
CA THR A 75 -15.16 -7.47 -6.24
C THR A 75 -14.87 -5.98 -6.36
N ARG A 76 -14.58 -5.29 -5.25
CA ARG A 76 -14.24 -3.86 -5.24
C ARG A 76 -12.91 -3.58 -5.94
N LEU A 77 -11.92 -4.48 -5.83
CA LEU A 77 -10.64 -4.34 -6.54
C LEU A 77 -10.78 -4.35 -8.07
N VAL A 78 -11.86 -4.92 -8.60
CA VAL A 78 -12.15 -4.98 -10.04
C VAL A 78 -13.27 -4.04 -10.49
N ASP A 79 -13.86 -3.26 -9.58
CA ASP A 79 -14.88 -2.25 -9.92
C ASP A 79 -14.26 -0.88 -10.22
N TRP A 80 -13.79 -0.71 -11.46
CA TRP A 80 -13.08 0.50 -11.90
C TRP A 80 -14.04 1.57 -12.45
N ARG A 81 -14.89 2.14 -11.59
CA ARG A 81 -15.87 3.17 -11.95
C ARG A 81 -15.32 4.60 -11.91
N ALA A 82 -14.13 4.82 -12.44
CA ALA A 82 -13.57 6.16 -12.56
C ALA A 82 -13.89 6.75 -13.94
N GLY A 83 -14.30 8.02 -13.99
CA GLY A 83 -14.40 8.75 -15.26
C GLY A 83 -13.02 8.95 -15.91
N LEU A 84 -12.96 9.06 -17.24
CA LEU A 84 -11.70 9.19 -18.00
C LEU A 84 -10.79 10.33 -17.48
N GLY A 85 -11.39 11.41 -16.98
CA GLY A 85 -10.67 12.55 -16.39
C GLY A 85 -9.77 12.18 -15.21
N TRP A 86 -10.16 11.19 -14.39
CA TRP A 86 -9.33 10.73 -13.27
C TRP A 86 -8.09 9.98 -13.74
N TYR A 87 -8.20 9.17 -14.80
CA TYR A 87 -7.04 8.51 -15.39
C TYR A 87 -6.06 9.52 -15.97
N LEU A 88 -6.57 10.52 -16.71
CA LEU A 88 -5.74 11.59 -17.26
C LEU A 88 -5.06 12.38 -16.15
N LEU A 89 -5.78 12.72 -15.08
CA LEU A 89 -5.21 13.41 -13.93
C LEU A 89 -4.06 12.60 -13.31
N VAL A 90 -4.29 11.33 -12.95
CA VAL A 90 -3.27 10.50 -12.30
C VAL A 90 -2.04 10.28 -13.19
N LEU A 91 -2.24 10.08 -14.50
CA LEU A 91 -1.14 9.88 -15.45
C LEU A 91 -0.35 11.18 -15.72
N ALA A 92 -1.01 12.34 -15.72
CA ALA A 92 -0.37 13.63 -16.02
C ALA A 92 0.19 14.34 -14.79
N PHE A 93 -0.39 14.13 -13.61
CA PHE A 93 -0.09 14.90 -12.40
C PHE A 93 1.37 14.74 -11.96
N SER A 94 1.87 13.52 -11.85
CA SER A 94 3.26 13.27 -11.44
C SER A 94 4.29 13.84 -12.44
N PRO A 95 4.16 13.62 -13.77
CA PRO A 95 4.98 14.32 -14.75
C PRO A 95 4.92 15.85 -14.66
N MET A 96 3.73 16.42 -14.47
CA MET A 96 3.56 17.87 -14.35
C MET A 96 4.29 18.42 -13.11
N LEU A 97 4.17 17.76 -11.96
CA LEU A 97 4.90 18.15 -10.74
C LEU A 97 6.42 18.07 -10.94
N LEU A 98 6.91 17.02 -11.61
CA LEU A 98 8.33 16.88 -11.93
C LEU A 98 8.81 18.03 -12.81
N LEU A 99 8.06 18.38 -13.86
CA LEU A 99 8.40 19.49 -14.75
C LEU A 99 8.40 20.84 -14.02
N LEU A 100 7.43 21.07 -13.13
CA LEU A 100 7.39 22.26 -12.28
C LEU A 100 8.60 22.34 -11.35
N ALA A 101 8.97 21.23 -10.71
CA ALA A 101 10.12 21.18 -9.82
C ALA A 101 11.45 21.44 -10.57
N VAL A 102 11.63 20.80 -11.74
CA VAL A 102 12.79 21.03 -12.61
C VAL A 102 12.84 22.48 -13.09
N GLY A 103 11.71 23.03 -13.52
CA GLY A 103 11.62 24.41 -13.97
C GLY A 103 11.96 25.41 -12.86
N GLY A 104 11.41 25.19 -11.66
CA GLY A 104 11.70 26.01 -10.48
C GLY A 104 13.17 25.95 -10.04
N TYR A 105 13.81 24.79 -10.14
CA TYR A 105 15.24 24.66 -9.83
C TYR A 105 16.15 25.31 -10.88
N ARG A 106 15.76 25.24 -12.16
CA ARG A 106 16.53 25.85 -13.26
C ARG A 106 16.39 27.37 -13.32
N SER A 107 15.28 27.94 -12.85
CA SER A 107 15.03 29.38 -12.94
C SER A 107 16.07 30.27 -12.23
N PRO A 108 16.63 29.95 -11.04
CA PRO A 108 17.74 30.70 -10.46
C PRO A 108 19.12 30.31 -11.02
N GLY A 109 19.18 29.54 -12.11
CA GLY A 109 20.44 29.09 -12.74
C GLY A 109 20.92 27.70 -12.29
N GLY A 110 20.11 26.94 -11.55
CA GLY A 110 20.42 25.56 -11.21
C GLY A 110 20.57 24.68 -12.46
N SER A 111 21.52 23.76 -12.45
CA SER A 111 21.69 22.77 -13.52
C SER A 111 21.47 21.35 -12.99
N LEU A 112 20.71 20.57 -13.76
CA LEU A 112 20.38 19.17 -13.48
C LEU A 112 20.58 18.39 -14.78
N ALA A 113 21.37 17.33 -14.71
CA ALA A 113 21.46 16.33 -15.76
C ALA A 113 20.23 15.40 -15.64
N LEU A 114 19.27 15.57 -16.54
CA LEU A 114 18.15 14.64 -16.66
C LEU A 114 18.60 13.46 -17.50
N SER A 115 18.61 12.28 -16.88
CA SER A 115 18.71 11.02 -17.60
C SER A 115 17.30 10.43 -17.68
N ILE A 116 16.76 10.38 -18.90
CA ILE A 116 15.49 9.73 -19.17
C ILE A 116 15.83 8.33 -19.69
N PRO A 117 15.47 7.26 -18.96
CA PRO A 117 15.67 5.89 -19.43
C PRO A 117 14.91 5.64 -20.74
N ASP A 118 15.35 4.65 -21.50
CA ASP A 118 14.65 4.24 -22.73
C ASP A 118 13.18 3.87 -22.42
N PRO A 119 12.23 4.18 -23.33
CA PRO A 119 10.81 3.94 -23.09
C PRO A 119 10.46 2.51 -22.62
N PRO A 120 11.07 1.43 -23.15
CA PRO A 120 10.80 0.07 -22.64
C PRO A 120 11.19 -0.10 -21.16
N ILE A 121 12.29 0.50 -20.71
CA ILE A 121 12.74 0.43 -19.32
C ILE A 121 11.76 1.17 -18.42
N LEU A 122 11.25 2.32 -18.86
CA LEU A 122 10.23 3.07 -18.14
C LEU A 122 8.94 2.26 -17.98
N VAL A 123 8.46 1.61 -19.04
CA VAL A 123 7.25 0.77 -18.99
C VAL A 123 7.46 -0.41 -18.05
N ILE A 124 8.59 -1.12 -18.17
CA ILE A 124 8.91 -2.25 -17.28
C ILE A 124 8.99 -1.80 -15.82
N GLY A 125 9.70 -0.70 -15.56
CA GLY A 125 9.83 -0.13 -14.23
C GLY A 125 8.48 0.31 -13.65
N PHE A 126 7.63 0.96 -14.45
CA PHE A 126 6.28 1.34 -14.06
C PHE A 126 5.45 0.13 -13.67
N VAL A 127 5.38 -0.91 -14.52
CA VAL A 127 4.62 -2.13 -14.21
C VAL A 127 5.18 -2.83 -12.98
N TYR A 128 6.50 -2.91 -12.85
CA TYR A 128 7.15 -3.50 -11.70
C TYR A 128 6.80 -2.78 -10.39
N VAL A 129 6.87 -1.44 -10.35
CA VAL A 129 6.52 -0.64 -9.16
C VAL A 129 5.02 -0.71 -8.88
N LEU A 130 4.19 -0.66 -9.93
CA LEU A 130 2.75 -0.77 -9.81
C LEU A 130 2.35 -2.09 -9.14
N VAL A 131 2.96 -3.21 -9.52
CA VAL A 131 2.63 -4.53 -8.97
C VAL A 131 3.29 -4.77 -7.62
N THR A 132 4.57 -4.41 -7.46
CA THR A 132 5.36 -4.83 -6.29
C THR A 132 5.40 -3.84 -5.14
N SER A 133 4.92 -2.60 -5.34
CA SER A 133 4.77 -1.59 -4.29
C SER A 133 3.33 -1.12 -4.24
N VAL A 134 2.87 -0.38 -5.26
CA VAL A 134 1.56 0.29 -5.20
C VAL A 134 0.43 -0.70 -4.92
N ALA A 135 0.22 -1.69 -5.78
CA ALA A 135 -0.84 -2.70 -5.57
C ALA A 135 -0.59 -3.54 -4.32
N GLY A 136 0.68 -3.79 -3.97
CA GLY A 136 1.08 -4.54 -2.79
C GLY A 136 0.81 -3.82 -1.47
N GLU A 137 0.67 -2.50 -1.49
CA GLU A 137 0.41 -1.66 -0.31
C GLU A 137 -1.06 -1.22 -0.26
N GLU A 138 -1.58 -0.71 -1.38
CA GLU A 138 -2.88 -0.06 -1.48
C GLU A 138 -4.05 -0.98 -1.12
N VAL A 139 -3.98 -2.28 -1.42
CA VAL A 139 -5.03 -3.24 -1.05
C VAL A 139 -5.25 -3.25 0.46
N GLY A 140 -4.16 -3.19 1.24
CA GLY A 140 -4.24 -3.10 2.69
C GLY A 140 -4.79 -1.78 3.18
N TRP A 141 -4.38 -0.65 2.59
CA TRP A 141 -4.72 0.71 3.06
C TRP A 141 -6.17 1.11 2.76
N ARG A 142 -6.69 0.74 1.59
CA ARG A 142 -8.00 1.19 1.12
C ARG A 142 -9.17 0.56 1.88
N ASP A 143 -9.03 -0.70 2.26
CA ASP A 143 -10.15 -1.51 2.77
C ASP A 143 -10.51 -1.25 4.22
N GLN A 144 -9.60 -0.67 5.00
CA GLN A 144 -9.79 -0.46 6.44
C GLN A 144 -10.87 0.57 6.76
N ILE A 145 -11.17 1.43 5.79
CA ILE A 145 -12.17 2.51 5.91
C ILE A 145 -13.55 1.92 6.21
N GLU A 146 -13.88 0.74 5.68
CA GLU A 146 -15.19 0.13 5.85
C GLU A 146 -15.33 -0.70 7.14
N TRP A 147 -14.25 -1.00 7.86
CA TRP A 147 -14.37 -1.65 9.18
C TRP A 147 -14.97 -0.74 10.25
N GLY A 148 -14.97 0.58 10.01
CA GLY A 148 -15.56 1.58 10.90
C GLY A 148 -17.06 1.81 10.66
N ASP A 149 -17.60 1.35 9.54
CA ASP A 149 -19.02 1.50 9.22
C ASP A 149 -19.81 0.27 9.70
N PRO A 150 -20.98 0.45 10.31
CA PRO A 150 -21.85 -0.67 10.64
C PRO A 150 -22.23 -1.42 9.35
N PRO A 151 -22.36 -2.76 9.40
CA PRO A 151 -22.76 -3.53 8.24
C PRO A 151 -24.08 -2.97 7.67
N PRO A 152 -24.23 -2.91 6.34
CA PRO A 152 -25.48 -2.47 5.74
C PRO A 152 -26.62 -3.35 6.24
N VAL A 153 -27.66 -2.69 6.76
CA VAL A 153 -28.88 -3.29 7.33
C VAL A 153 -29.74 -3.92 6.24
#